data_AF-A0A0L6VLJ1-F1
#
_entry.id   AF-A0A0L6VLJ1-F1
#
_cell.length_a   1.000
_cell.length_b   1.000
_cell.length_c   1.000
_cell.angle_alpha   90.00
_cell.angle_beta   90.00
_cell.angle_gamma   90.00
#
_symmetry.space_group_name_H-M   'P 1'
#
loop_
_entity.id
_entity.type
_entity.pdbx_description
1 polymer ?
#
loop_
_entity_poly.entity_id
_entity_poly.type
_entity_poly.pdbx_seq_one_letter_code
_entity_poly.pdbx_strand_id
1 'polypeptide(L)'
;MVVAFTPSTYYTTQFSVVLKEATLVTAAVMLNSETQIFFSGHLALSPPHHSPRIEVPSGDWILHNGGLDEDVAAEFTRARVYGTVYVTGICWNHENRWDSYVNVVDCSVGRMVKIKLYTMHHSPLKQLGMLQRGDRIHLQGWIPTGVRQEEGIIVIQVEVATILMREASTRGNLKPEEKEEGE
;
A
#
# COMPACT_ATOMS: atom_id res chain seq x y z
N MET A 1 -9.30 12.00 10.51
CA MET A 1 -7.93 12.58 10.56
C MET A 1 -7.17 12.07 9.35
N VAL A 2 -6.38 12.90 8.67
CA VAL A 2 -5.61 12.48 7.49
C VAL A 2 -4.13 12.52 7.82
N VAL A 3 -3.44 11.38 7.66
CA VAL A 3 -1.98 11.29 7.82
C VAL A 3 -1.34 11.30 6.44
N ALA A 4 -0.63 12.38 6.11
CA ALA A 4 0.20 12.46 4.92
C ALA A 4 1.60 11.92 5.22
N PHE A 5 2.11 11.04 4.36
CA PHE A 5 3.50 10.57 4.43
C PHE A 5 4.32 11.33 3.39
N THR A 6 5.12 12.29 3.83
CA THR A 6 6.14 12.92 2.96
C THR A 6 7.48 12.26 3.23
N PRO A 7 8.10 11.57 2.25
CA PRO A 7 9.45 11.04 2.43
C PRO A 7 10.44 12.20 2.59
N SER A 8 11.12 12.24 3.73
CA SER A 8 12.27 13.12 3.96
C SER A 8 13.45 12.63 3.10
N THR A 9 14.09 13.54 2.36
CA THR A 9 15.14 13.24 1.38
C THR A 9 16.53 12.98 1.97
N TYR A 10 16.65 12.61 3.24
CA TYR A 10 17.94 12.33 3.86
C TYR A 10 17.95 10.97 4.55
N TYR A 11 19.13 10.35 4.58
CA TYR A 11 19.49 8.95 4.93
C TYR A 11 19.03 8.39 6.30
N THR A 12 18.02 8.97 6.91
CA THR A 12 17.25 8.41 8.01
C THR A 12 15.79 8.64 7.67
N THR A 13 15.02 7.56 7.49
CA THR A 13 13.62 7.63 7.05
C THR A 13 12.73 8.21 8.15
N GLN A 14 12.82 9.52 8.39
CA GLN A 14 11.87 10.26 9.21
C GLN A 14 10.65 10.54 8.35
N PHE A 15 9.52 9.95 8.74
CA PHE A 15 8.22 10.28 8.19
C PHE A 15 7.62 11.40 9.03
N SER A 16 7.33 12.55 8.41
CA SER A 16 6.55 13.59 9.06
C SER A 16 5.07 13.23 8.99
N VAL A 17 4.54 12.67 10.08
CA VAL A 17 3.10 12.43 10.23
C VAL A 17 2.43 13.75 10.59
N VAL A 18 1.81 14.41 9.61
CA VAL A 18 0.99 15.61 9.87
C VAL A 18 -0.42 15.16 10.22
N LEU A 19 -0.78 15.18 11.51
CA LEU A 19 -2.14 14.96 11.97
C LEU A 19 -2.95 16.24 11.72
N LYS A 20 -3.64 16.32 10.57
CA LYS A 20 -4.62 17.41 10.37
C LYS A 20 -5.89 17.09 11.17
N GLU A 21 -6.07 17.89 12.22
CA GLU A 21 -7.29 18.12 12.98
C GLU A 21 -7.78 16.93 13.82
N ALA A 22 -7.31 16.90 15.07
CA ALA A 22 -8.02 16.30 16.18
C ALA A 22 -7.96 17.28 17.35
N THR A 23 -8.99 18.11 17.50
CA THR A 23 -9.17 19.07 18.62
C THR A 23 -9.29 18.39 20.00
N LEU A 24 -9.07 17.07 20.09
CA LEU A 24 -9.33 16.23 21.26
C LEU A 24 -8.11 15.43 21.75
N VAL A 25 -6.95 15.47 21.08
CA VAL A 25 -5.72 14.89 21.64
C VAL A 25 -4.98 15.98 22.39
N THR A 26 -5.11 16.00 23.71
CA THR A 26 -4.42 16.94 24.58
C THR A 26 -2.91 16.88 24.32
N ALA A 27 -2.30 18.02 23.99
CA ALA A 27 -0.88 18.14 23.64
C ALA A 27 0.07 17.52 24.69
N ALA A 28 -0.36 17.39 25.95
CA ALA A 28 0.43 16.86 27.04
C ALA A 28 0.83 15.39 26.89
N VAL A 29 0.00 14.55 26.25
CA VAL A 29 0.32 13.12 26.05
C VAL A 29 1.39 12.93 24.96
N MET A 30 1.47 13.86 24.00
CA MET A 30 2.52 13.88 22.97
C MET A 30 3.85 14.47 23.46
N LEU A 31 3.96 14.91 24.72
CA LEU A 31 5.21 15.46 25.27
C LEU A 31 6.21 14.37 25.71
N ASN A 32 5.76 13.14 25.94
CA ASN A 32 6.68 12.04 26.22
C ASN A 32 7.21 11.45 24.89
N SER A 33 8.51 11.61 24.65
CA SER A 33 9.22 11.14 23.46
C SER A 33 9.17 9.61 23.27
N GLU A 34 8.85 8.85 24.32
CA GLU A 34 8.69 7.40 24.25
C GLU A 34 7.28 6.98 23.83
N THR A 35 6.33 7.92 23.74
CA THR A 35 4.95 7.63 23.33
C THR A 35 4.91 7.23 21.86
N GLN A 36 4.44 6.01 21.61
CA GLN A 36 4.20 5.48 20.28
C GLN A 36 2.72 5.66 19.92
N ILE A 37 2.46 6.02 18.66
CA ILE A 37 1.11 6.22 18.15
C ILE A 37 0.91 5.30 16.95
N PHE A 38 -0.11 4.45 17.02
CA PHE A 38 -0.47 3.55 15.94
C PHE A 38 -1.70 4.06 15.22
N PHE A 39 -1.66 4.05 13.88
CA PHE A 39 -2.77 4.44 13.03
C PHE A 39 -3.25 3.24 12.23
N SER A 40 -4.55 3.01 12.19
CA SER A 40 -5.18 2.09 11.26
C SER A 40 -6.12 2.85 10.33
N GLY A 41 -6.20 2.45 9.07
CA GLY A 41 -7.02 3.17 8.11
C GLY A 41 -6.99 2.59 6.72
N HIS A 42 -7.65 3.30 5.80
CA HIS A 42 -7.78 2.91 4.42
C HIS A 42 -6.70 3.57 3.55
N LEU A 43 -6.15 2.82 2.60
CA LEU A 43 -5.28 3.38 1.58
C LEU A 43 -6.10 4.31 0.67
N ALA A 44 -5.57 5.51 0.43
CA ALA A 44 -6.18 6.48 -0.45
C ALA A 44 -5.12 7.28 -1.20
N LEU A 45 -5.56 8.02 -2.22
CA LEU A 45 -4.74 8.98 -2.95
C LEU A 45 -5.20 10.40 -2.59
N SER A 46 -4.27 11.28 -2.27
CA SER A 46 -4.58 12.69 -1.99
C SER A 46 -4.63 13.51 -3.28
N PRO A 47 -5.73 14.20 -3.60
CA PRO A 47 -5.71 15.24 -4.63
C PRO A 47 -4.79 16.42 -4.22
N PRO A 48 -4.24 17.20 -5.18
CA PRO A 48 -4.28 16.98 -6.62
C PRO A 48 -3.17 16.04 -7.14
N HIS A 49 -2.12 15.81 -6.35
CA HIS A 49 -0.90 15.10 -6.78
C HIS A 49 -0.98 13.57 -6.63
N HIS A 50 -2.17 13.05 -6.38
CA HIS A 50 -2.47 11.63 -6.14
C HIS A 50 -1.41 10.90 -5.31
N SER A 51 -0.94 11.53 -4.23
CA SER A 51 0.08 10.93 -3.36
C SER A 51 -0.56 9.87 -2.45
N PRO A 52 0.11 8.71 -2.22
CA PRO A 52 -0.37 7.71 -1.29
C PRO A 52 -0.57 8.28 0.12
N ARG A 53 -1.71 8.01 0.75
CA ARG A 53 -2.02 8.38 2.14
C ARG A 53 -2.83 7.29 2.85
N ILE A 54 -2.86 7.35 4.17
CA ILE A 54 -3.76 6.54 5.00
C ILE A 54 -4.86 7.46 5.54
N GLU A 55 -6.10 7.15 5.20
CA GLU A 55 -7.28 7.78 5.77
C GLU A 55 -7.68 7.04 7.04
N VAL A 56 -7.49 7.69 8.18
CA VAL A 56 -7.74 7.13 9.51
C VAL A 56 -9.14 7.57 9.97
N PRO A 57 -10.08 6.62 10.13
CA PRO A 57 -11.38 6.91 10.71
C PRO A 57 -11.24 7.49 12.13
N SER A 58 -12.21 8.28 12.55
CA SER A 58 -12.20 8.85 13.89
C SER A 58 -12.25 7.74 14.94
N GLY A 59 -11.25 7.67 15.82
CA GLY A 59 -11.15 6.65 16.87
C GLY A 59 -10.27 5.43 16.54
N ASP A 60 -9.81 5.27 15.29
CA ASP A 60 -9.00 4.11 14.87
C ASP A 60 -7.49 4.35 15.01
N TRP A 61 -7.09 4.89 16.16
CA TRP A 61 -5.70 5.11 16.53
C TRP A 61 -5.46 4.76 18.00
N ILE A 62 -4.27 4.25 18.29
CA ILE A 62 -3.92 3.72 19.62
C ILE A 62 -2.69 4.47 20.13
N LEU A 63 -2.75 4.88 21.39
CA LEU A 63 -1.60 5.43 22.12
C LEU A 63 -0.96 4.32 22.96
N HIS A 64 0.35 4.25 22.90
CA HIS A 64 1.14 3.37 23.74
C HIS A 64 2.28 4.16 24.38
N ASN A 65 2.46 4.01 25.70
CA ASN A 65 3.41 4.81 26.47
C ASN A 65 4.88 4.35 26.33
N GLY A 66 5.24 3.73 25.21
CA GLY A 66 6.56 3.12 24.99
C GLY A 66 6.76 1.78 25.69
N GLY A 67 7.94 1.18 25.51
CA GLY A 67 8.28 -0.12 26.12
C GLY A 67 7.65 -1.34 25.45
N LEU A 68 7.21 -1.23 24.19
CA LEU A 68 6.91 -2.41 23.39
C LEU A 68 8.17 -3.24 23.24
N ASP A 69 7.99 -4.55 23.28
CA ASP A 69 9.01 -5.51 22.87
C ASP A 69 9.52 -5.17 21.46
N GLU A 70 10.82 -5.35 21.22
CA GLU A 70 11.45 -4.96 19.95
C GLU A 70 10.81 -5.65 18.75
N ASP A 71 10.37 -6.91 18.89
CA ASP A 71 9.72 -7.63 17.79
C ASP A 71 8.36 -7.01 17.47
N VAL A 72 7.61 -6.63 18.50
CA VAL A 72 6.31 -5.95 18.35
C VAL A 72 6.52 -4.56 17.75
N ALA A 73 7.49 -3.79 18.25
CA ALA A 73 7.82 -2.48 17.71
C ALA A 73 8.21 -2.57 16.23
N ALA A 74 9.02 -3.56 15.85
CA ALA A 74 9.44 -3.80 14.48
C ALA A 74 8.28 -4.08 13.51
N GLU A 75 7.20 -4.72 13.98
CA GLU A 75 5.99 -4.92 13.17
C GLU A 75 5.32 -3.60 12.81
N PHE A 76 5.33 -2.62 13.72
CA PHE A 76 4.72 -1.31 13.52
C PHE A 76 5.63 -0.27 12.88
N THR A 77 6.95 -0.50 12.85
CA THR A 77 7.88 0.33 12.08
C THR A 77 7.62 0.22 10.58
N ARG A 78 6.94 -0.85 10.14
CA ARG A 78 6.52 -1.03 8.75
C ARG A 78 5.04 -0.69 8.63
N ALA A 79 4.68 0.16 7.66
CA ALA A 79 3.29 0.39 7.31
C ALA A 79 2.73 -0.87 6.63
N ARG A 80 2.21 -1.81 7.44
CA ARG A 80 1.57 -3.04 6.97
C ARG A 80 0.29 -2.70 6.21
N VAL A 81 0.08 -3.42 5.12
CA VAL A 81 -1.12 -3.34 4.30
C VAL A 81 -1.68 -4.74 4.15
N TYR A 82 -2.97 -4.87 4.40
CA TYR A 82 -3.72 -6.08 4.11
C TYR A 82 -5.04 -5.70 3.45
N GLY A 83 -5.57 -6.55 2.59
CA GLY A 83 -6.81 -6.23 1.90
C GLY A 83 -7.12 -7.16 0.75
N THR A 84 -8.31 -6.98 0.19
CA THR A 84 -8.74 -7.71 -1.01
C THR A 84 -8.67 -6.79 -2.22
N VAL A 85 -7.99 -7.22 -3.27
CA VAL A 85 -7.78 -6.43 -4.50
C VAL A 85 -8.03 -7.28 -5.74
N TYR A 86 -8.17 -6.60 -6.88
CA TYR A 86 -8.35 -7.23 -8.19
C TYR A 86 -7.13 -7.04 -9.07
N VAL A 87 -6.66 -8.11 -9.72
CA VAL A 87 -5.53 -8.06 -10.64
C VAL A 87 -5.97 -7.47 -11.98
N THR A 88 -5.33 -6.36 -12.37
CA THR A 88 -5.61 -5.67 -13.65
C THR A 88 -4.57 -5.96 -14.71
N GLY A 89 -3.34 -6.30 -14.31
CA GLY A 89 -2.25 -6.60 -15.23
C GLY A 89 -1.06 -7.24 -14.52
N ILE A 90 -0.25 -7.96 -15.29
CA ILE A 90 0.94 -8.64 -14.81
C ILE A 90 2.07 -8.28 -15.75
N CYS A 91 3.18 -7.83 -15.18
CA CYS A 91 4.35 -7.36 -15.92
C CYS A 91 5.55 -8.22 -15.53
N TRP A 92 5.88 -9.19 -16.40
CA TRP A 92 7.04 -10.06 -16.22
C TRP A 92 8.27 -9.42 -16.84
N ASN A 93 9.31 -9.22 -16.03
CA ASN A 93 10.63 -8.90 -16.54
C ASN A 93 11.42 -10.21 -16.71
N HIS A 94 11.68 -10.59 -17.96
CA HIS A 94 12.39 -11.83 -18.29
C HIS A 94 13.90 -11.74 -18.07
N GLU A 95 14.48 -10.53 -18.08
CA GLU A 95 15.91 -10.30 -17.83
C GLU A 95 16.22 -10.31 -16.34
N ASN A 96 15.37 -9.63 -15.55
CA ASN A 96 15.45 -9.61 -14.11
C ASN A 96 14.08 -9.88 -13.49
N ARG A 97 13.82 -11.13 -13.11
CA ARG A 97 12.54 -11.52 -12.53
C ARG A 97 12.16 -10.74 -11.26
N TRP A 98 13.13 -10.16 -10.54
CA TRP A 98 12.88 -9.37 -9.34
C TRP A 98 12.26 -8.00 -9.64
N ASP A 99 12.36 -7.53 -10.87
CA ASP A 99 11.70 -6.32 -11.36
C ASP A 99 10.29 -6.63 -11.91
N SER A 100 9.83 -7.88 -11.79
CA SER A 100 8.45 -8.23 -12.16
C SER A 100 7.47 -7.70 -11.12
N TYR A 101 6.30 -7.27 -11.59
CA TYR A 101 5.28 -6.70 -10.74
C TYR A 101 3.87 -7.04 -11.24
N VAL A 102 2.90 -6.88 -10.33
CA VAL A 102 1.48 -7.09 -10.61
C VAL A 102 0.74 -5.79 -10.31
N ASN A 103 -0.03 -5.33 -11.28
CA ASN A 103 -0.93 -4.20 -11.12
C ASN A 103 -2.25 -4.71 -10.56
N VAL A 104 -2.70 -4.09 -9.46
CA VAL A 104 -3.97 -4.39 -8.83
C VAL A 104 -4.74 -3.12 -8.55
N VAL A 105 -6.04 -3.26 -8.36
CA VAL A 105 -6.91 -2.19 -7.90
C VAL A 105 -7.64 -2.61 -6.63
N ASP A 106 -7.66 -1.70 -5.66
CA ASP A 106 -8.66 -1.75 -4.59
C ASP A 106 -9.89 -0.96 -5.07
N CYS A 107 -11.06 -1.59 -5.01
CA CYS A 107 -12.36 -1.02 -5.39
C CYS A 107 -13.24 -0.78 -4.15
N SER A 108 -12.65 -0.69 -2.96
CA SER A 108 -13.35 -0.39 -1.72
C SER A 108 -14.23 0.87 -1.87
N VAL A 109 -15.50 0.72 -1.45
CA VAL A 109 -16.64 1.66 -1.55
C VAL A 109 -16.38 2.91 -2.41
N GLY A 110 -16.47 2.73 -3.73
CA GLY A 110 -16.52 3.83 -4.71
C GLY A 110 -15.18 4.48 -5.06
N ARG A 111 -14.05 3.96 -4.58
CA ARG A 111 -12.72 4.47 -4.88
C ARG A 111 -11.89 3.40 -5.57
N MET A 112 -11.33 3.74 -6.74
CA MET A 112 -10.38 2.89 -7.44
C MET A 112 -8.96 3.36 -7.09
N VAL A 113 -8.24 2.57 -6.30
CA VAL A 113 -6.84 2.84 -5.95
C VAL A 113 -5.94 1.92 -6.74
N LYS A 114 -5.05 2.48 -7.57
CA LYS A 114 -4.06 1.72 -8.33
C LYS A 114 -2.89 1.34 -7.42
N ILE A 115 -2.52 0.07 -7.46
CA ILE A 115 -1.48 -0.49 -6.60
C ILE A 115 -0.54 -1.36 -7.46
N LYS A 116 0.76 -1.21 -7.22
CA LYS A 116 1.82 -2.03 -7.82
C LYS A 116 2.40 -2.96 -6.77
N LEU A 117 2.26 -4.25 -7.01
CA LEU A 117 2.76 -5.32 -6.14
C LEU A 117 4.08 -5.86 -6.68
N TYR A 118 5.12 -5.89 -5.85
CA TYR A 118 6.39 -6.55 -6.19
C TYR A 118 6.93 -7.30 -4.97
N THR A 119 7.97 -8.11 -5.18
CA THR A 119 8.60 -8.84 -4.07
C THR A 119 10.05 -9.19 -4.39
N MET A 120 10.87 -9.21 -3.35
CA MET A 120 12.28 -9.64 -3.42
C MET A 120 12.47 -11.06 -2.85
N HIS A 121 11.38 -11.76 -2.54
CA HIS A 121 11.41 -13.10 -1.96
C HIS A 121 10.90 -14.14 -2.96
N HIS A 122 11.52 -15.33 -2.95
CA HIS A 122 11.16 -16.40 -3.90
C HIS A 122 9.73 -16.91 -3.73
N SER A 123 9.27 -17.08 -2.49
CA SER A 123 7.93 -17.65 -2.22
C SER A 123 6.80 -16.74 -2.72
N PRO A 124 6.76 -15.44 -2.37
CA PRO A 124 5.74 -14.54 -2.89
C PRO A 124 5.89 -14.32 -4.40
N LEU A 125 7.12 -14.34 -4.95
CA LEU A 125 7.33 -14.23 -6.39
C LEU A 125 6.65 -15.37 -7.15
N LYS A 126 6.72 -16.60 -6.61
CA LYS A 126 6.01 -17.75 -7.17
C LYS A 126 4.49 -17.56 -7.12
N GLN A 127 3.96 -17.01 -6.03
CA GLN A 127 2.53 -16.71 -5.89
C GLN A 127 2.07 -15.67 -6.92
N LEU A 128 2.83 -14.56 -7.06
CA LEU A 128 2.59 -13.55 -8.11
C LEU A 128 2.67 -14.19 -9.51
N GLY A 129 3.58 -15.15 -9.68
CA GLY A 129 3.75 -16.02 -10.86
C GLY A 129 2.48 -16.72 -11.34
N MET A 130 1.55 -16.99 -10.42
CA MET A 130 0.35 -17.78 -10.68
C MET A 130 -0.91 -16.94 -10.87
N LEU A 131 -0.79 -15.62 -10.72
CA LEU A 131 -1.91 -14.69 -10.88
C LEU A 131 -2.30 -14.55 -12.35
N GLN A 132 -3.55 -14.18 -12.57
CA GLN A 132 -4.11 -13.81 -13.87
C GLN A 132 -4.91 -12.51 -13.74
N ARG A 133 -5.02 -11.77 -14.84
CA ARG A 133 -5.94 -10.62 -14.90
C ARG A 133 -7.37 -11.10 -14.59
N GLY A 134 -8.05 -10.38 -13.70
CA GLY A 134 -9.37 -10.75 -13.18
C GLY A 134 -9.34 -11.54 -11.89
N ASP A 135 -8.17 -12.04 -11.45
CA ASP A 135 -8.06 -12.71 -10.15
C ASP A 135 -8.39 -11.73 -9.02
N ARG A 136 -9.22 -12.20 -8.08
CA ARG A 136 -9.45 -11.54 -6.80
C ARG A 136 -8.52 -12.17 -5.77
N ILE A 137 -7.68 -11.36 -5.15
CA ILE A 137 -6.65 -11.84 -4.21
C ILE A 137 -6.79 -11.16 -2.86
N HIS A 138 -6.45 -11.89 -1.80
CA HIS A 138 -6.12 -11.33 -0.51
C HIS A 138 -4.62 -11.08 -0.45
N LEU A 139 -4.21 -9.84 -0.18
CA LEU A 139 -2.82 -9.45 -0.09
C LEU A 139 -2.44 -9.13 1.36
N GLN A 140 -1.20 -9.43 1.69
CA GLN A 140 -0.49 -8.93 2.85
C GLN A 140 0.90 -8.46 2.41
N GLY A 141 1.28 -7.27 2.84
CA GLY A 141 2.58 -6.68 2.52
C GLY A 141 2.85 -5.44 3.35
N TRP A 142 3.84 -4.67 2.91
CA TRP A 142 4.18 -3.39 3.53
C TRP A 142 4.58 -2.35 2.50
N ILE A 143 4.46 -1.09 2.88
CA ILE A 143 5.00 0.02 2.08
C ILE A 143 6.53 0.00 2.23
N PRO A 144 7.28 -0.16 1.13
CA PRO A 144 8.74 -0.22 1.19
C PRO A 144 9.36 1.14 1.51
N THR A 145 10.39 1.13 2.35
CA THR A 145 11.24 2.29 2.62
C THR A 145 12.26 2.47 1.50
N GLY A 146 12.45 3.70 1.02
CA GLY A 146 13.49 4.01 0.01
C GLY A 146 13.12 3.69 -1.44
N VAL A 147 11.93 3.13 -1.69
CA VAL A 147 11.39 2.98 -3.05
C VAL A 147 10.51 4.19 -3.35
N ARG A 148 10.78 4.84 -4.49
CA ARG A 148 10.02 6.00 -4.94
C ARG A 148 8.58 5.55 -5.23
N GLN A 149 7.62 6.17 -4.55
CA GLN A 149 6.21 6.04 -4.90
C GLN A 149 5.97 6.72 -6.25
N GLU A 150 5.22 6.04 -7.12
CA GLU A 150 4.83 6.56 -8.43
C GLU A 150 3.59 7.45 -8.26
N GLU A 151 3.46 8.49 -9.08
CA GLU A 151 2.31 9.39 -8.98
C GLU A 151 1.01 8.64 -9.27
N GLY A 152 0.07 8.67 -8.31
CA GLY A 152 -1.21 7.95 -8.42
C GLY A 152 -1.14 6.43 -8.33
N ILE A 153 0.01 5.84 -7.99
CA ILE A 153 0.18 4.40 -7.83
C ILE A 153 0.86 4.11 -6.49
N ILE A 154 0.19 3.32 -5.65
CA ILE A 154 0.77 2.86 -4.38
C ILE A 154 1.63 1.63 -4.63
N VAL A 155 2.90 1.69 -4.26
CA VAL A 155 3.82 0.56 -4.40
C VAL A 155 3.88 -0.22 -3.09
N ILE A 156 3.64 -1.53 -3.16
CA ILE A 156 3.63 -2.45 -2.01
C ILE A 156 4.59 -3.61 -2.25
N GLN A 157 5.43 -3.89 -1.26
CA GLN A 157 6.22 -5.12 -1.22
C GLN A 157 5.38 -6.23 -0.59
N VAL A 158 5.17 -7.30 -1.36
CA VAL A 158 4.29 -8.41 -0.98
C VAL A 158 5.03 -9.45 -0.14
N GLU A 159 4.38 -9.80 0.97
CA GLU A 159 4.74 -10.93 1.83
C GLU A 159 3.93 -12.17 1.48
N VAL A 160 2.62 -12.00 1.25
CA VAL A 160 1.70 -13.08 0.91
C VAL A 160 0.64 -12.56 -0.05
N ALA A 161 0.35 -13.35 -1.09
CA ALA A 161 -0.79 -13.14 -1.99
C ALA A 161 -1.56 -14.45 -2.14
N THR A 162 -2.81 -14.46 -1.67
CA THR A 162 -3.70 -15.63 -1.72
C THR A 162 -4.81 -15.38 -2.72
N ILE A 163 -4.95 -16.26 -3.72
CA ILE A 163 -6.08 -16.20 -4.67
C ILE A 163 -7.35 -16.58 -3.92
N LEU A 164 -8.32 -15.67 -3.91
CA LEU A 164 -9.65 -15.91 -3.32
C LEU A 164 -10.62 -16.45 -4.36
N MET A 165 -10.62 -15.85 -5.55
CA MET A 165 -11.46 -16.25 -6.67
C MET A 165 -10.72 -16.03 -7.98
N ARG A 166 -10.90 -16.97 -8.91
CA ARG A 166 -10.57 -16.77 -10.32
C ARG A 166 -11.86 -16.54 -11.05
N GLU A 167 -12.03 -15.39 -11.70
CA GLU A 167 -13.10 -15.26 -12.68
C GLU A 167 -12.79 -16.23 -13.82
N ALA A 168 -13.70 -17.17 -14.06
CA ALA A 168 -13.61 -18.01 -15.24
C ALA A 168 -13.57 -17.07 -16.45
N SER A 169 -12.53 -17.17 -17.27
CA SER A 169 -12.34 -16.33 -18.45
C SER A 169 -13.57 -16.39 -19.36
N THR A 170 -14.54 -15.51 -19.12
CA THR A 170 -15.50 -15.12 -20.14
C THR A 170 -14.74 -14.18 -21.04
N ARG A 171 -14.22 -14.73 -22.14
CA ARG A 171 -13.82 -13.94 -23.31
C ARG A 171 -14.96 -12.97 -23.65
N GLY A 172 -14.86 -11.74 -23.18
CA GLY A 172 -15.86 -10.71 -23.44
C GLY A 172 -15.69 -9.50 -22.53
N ASN A 173 -15.26 -8.38 -23.14
CA ASN A 173 -15.54 -7.01 -22.70
C ASN A 173 -14.57 -6.27 -21.77
N LEU A 174 -13.26 -6.32 -22.05
CA LEU A 174 -12.44 -5.11 -21.93
C LEU A 174 -11.62 -4.96 -23.21
N LYS A 175 -12.11 -4.13 -24.15
CA LYS A 175 -11.36 -3.74 -25.35
C LYS A 175 -10.02 -3.12 -24.92
N PRO A 176 -8.90 -3.46 -25.56
CA PRO A 176 -7.68 -2.66 -25.42
C PRO A 176 -7.92 -1.26 -25.98
N GLU A 177 -7.40 -0.23 -25.30
CA GLU A 177 -7.33 1.13 -25.83
C GLU A 177 -6.59 1.12 -27.17
N GLU A 178 -7.19 1.73 -28.19
CA GLU A 178 -6.56 1.97 -29.48
C GLU A 178 -5.36 2.89 -29.27
N LYS A 179 -4.19 2.47 -29.78
CA LYS A 179 -3.06 3.36 -29.98
C LYS A 179 -3.43 4.33 -31.08
N GLU A 180 -3.51 5.62 -30.77
CA GLU A 180 -3.35 6.65 -31.79
C GLU A 180 -1.89 6.66 -32.24
N GLU A 181 -1.64 6.02 -33.39
CA GLU A 181 -0.48 6.35 -34.23
C GLU A 181 -0.83 7.62 -35.01
N GLY A 182 -0.19 8.73 -34.65
CA GLY A 182 -0.18 9.95 -35.45
C GLY A 182 1.05 9.99 -36.33
N GLU A 183 0.81 10.08 -37.64
CA GLU A 183 1.78 10.45 -38.70
C GLU A 183 2.47 11.80 -38.45
#